data_AF-A0A075FH73-F1
#
_entry.id   AF-A0A075FH73-F1
#
_cell.length_a   1.000
_cell.length_b   1.000
_cell.length_c   1.000
_cell.angle_alpha   90.00
_cell.angle_beta   90.00
_cell.angle_gamma   90.00
#
_symmetry.space_group_name_H-M   'P 1'
#
loop_
_entity.id
_entity.type
_entity.pdbx_description
1 polymer ?
#
loop_
_entity_poly.entity_id
_entity_poly.type
_entity_poly.pdbx_seq_one_letter_code
_entity_poly.pdbx_strand_id
1 'polypeptide(L)'
;MSSQAAVSYPAIDGASDPFIAYPNFLRRGGEAWRSSNVVELLSEGLGTSKASIREDLWPNLLAVHESTLGGEPGEFVVAKHLGLSGEAHLALHGIPRSRREARRILEDFDADEDGHEDEPEIYEPASDDGSDEGDSGGTQFSLDSF
;
A
#
# COMPACT_ATOMS: atom_id res chain seq x y z
N MET A 1 -3.77 -28.39 1.73
CA MET A 1 -4.75 -28.48 0.63
C MET A 1 -4.80 -27.12 -0.04
N SER A 2 -4.39 -27.01 -1.31
CA SER A 2 -4.45 -25.76 -2.06
C SER A 2 -5.86 -25.60 -2.64
N SER A 3 -6.67 -24.75 -2.02
CA SER A 3 -7.97 -24.36 -2.55
C SER A 3 -7.76 -23.59 -3.86
N GLN A 4 -8.17 -24.18 -4.99
CA GLN A 4 -8.21 -23.46 -6.27
C GLN A 4 -9.57 -22.79 -6.40
N ALA A 5 -9.59 -21.46 -6.31
CA ALA A 5 -10.78 -20.66 -6.61
C ALA A 5 -10.90 -20.51 -8.14
N ALA A 6 -12.01 -20.95 -8.72
CA ALA A 6 -12.37 -20.68 -10.10
C ALA A 6 -13.31 -19.47 -10.16
N VAL A 7 -13.09 -18.55 -11.10
CA VAL A 7 -13.98 -17.41 -11.38
C VAL A 7 -14.61 -17.63 -12.75
N SER A 8 -15.94 -17.69 -12.81
CA SER A 8 -16.68 -17.75 -14.07
C SER A 8 -16.88 -16.34 -14.61
N TYR A 9 -16.43 -16.08 -15.82
CA TYR A 9 -16.77 -14.83 -16.52
C TYR A 9 -18.12 -14.99 -17.25
N PRO A 10 -18.91 -13.92 -17.39
CA PRO A 10 -20.11 -13.97 -18.23
C PRO A 10 -19.70 -14.36 -19.66
N ALA A 11 -20.56 -15.11 -20.31
CA ALA A 11 -20.32 -15.55 -21.68
C ALA A 11 -20.06 -14.34 -22.59
N ILE A 12 -19.01 -14.45 -23.41
CA ILE A 12 -18.79 -13.51 -24.51
C ILE A 12 -20.01 -13.65 -25.44
N ASP A 13 -20.63 -12.52 -25.78
CA ASP A 13 -21.87 -12.48 -26.57
C ASP A 13 -21.76 -13.38 -27.82
N GLY A 14 -22.57 -14.44 -27.85
CA GLY A 14 -22.58 -15.46 -28.92
C GLY A 14 -22.06 -16.86 -28.59
N ALA A 15 -21.50 -17.12 -27.40
CA ALA A 15 -21.11 -18.48 -26.97
C ALA A 15 -21.97 -18.94 -25.76
N SER A 16 -22.54 -20.13 -25.81
CA SER A 16 -23.46 -20.66 -24.79
C SER A 16 -22.79 -21.21 -23.53
N ASP A 17 -21.46 -21.40 -23.55
CA ASP A 17 -20.73 -21.99 -22.42
C ASP A 17 -19.95 -20.95 -21.62
N PRO A 18 -20.11 -20.92 -20.28
CA PRO A 18 -19.32 -20.05 -19.42
C PRO A 18 -17.84 -20.41 -19.49
N PHE A 19 -16.99 -19.42 -19.76
CA PHE A 19 -15.54 -19.61 -19.84
C PHE A 19 -14.93 -19.64 -18.43
N ILE A 20 -14.33 -20.77 -18.06
CA ILE A 20 -13.57 -20.92 -16.81
C ILE A 20 -12.12 -20.53 -17.09
N ALA A 21 -11.74 -19.33 -16.67
CA ALA A 21 -10.36 -18.88 -16.74
C ALA A 21 -9.67 -19.00 -15.39
N TYR A 22 -8.36 -19.19 -15.41
CA TYR A 22 -7.57 -19.03 -14.19
C TYR A 22 -7.62 -17.57 -13.73
N PRO A 23 -7.98 -17.28 -12.47
CA PRO A 23 -8.20 -15.91 -12.03
C PRO A 23 -6.93 -15.06 -12.11
N ASN A 24 -7.07 -13.81 -12.54
CA ASN A 24 -5.92 -12.92 -12.73
C ASN A 24 -5.16 -12.66 -11.42
N PHE A 25 -5.82 -12.62 -10.27
CA PHE A 25 -5.17 -12.39 -8.97
C PHE A 25 -4.27 -13.56 -8.52
N LEU A 26 -4.49 -14.78 -9.03
CA LEU A 26 -3.57 -15.91 -8.79
C LEU A 26 -2.47 -16.00 -9.85
N ARG A 27 -2.56 -15.23 -10.95
CA ARG A 27 -1.56 -15.26 -12.01
C ARG A 27 -0.30 -14.56 -11.53
N ARG A 28 0.74 -15.36 -11.33
CA ARG A 28 2.08 -14.85 -11.06
C ARG A 28 2.54 -13.97 -12.22
N GLY A 29 3.06 -12.78 -11.91
CA GLY A 29 3.58 -11.83 -12.89
C GLY A 29 2.59 -10.77 -13.37
N GLY A 30 1.31 -10.87 -12.99
CA GLY A 30 0.32 -9.81 -13.20
C GLY A 30 0.23 -8.81 -12.04
N GLU A 31 1.06 -8.95 -11.01
CA GLU A 31 0.97 -8.09 -9.84
C GLU A 31 1.50 -6.68 -10.14
N ALA A 32 0.74 -5.66 -9.77
CA ALA A 32 1.05 -4.26 -10.09
C ALA A 32 2.44 -3.82 -9.59
N TRP A 33 2.83 -4.27 -8.39
CA TRP A 33 4.14 -4.00 -7.78
C TRP A 33 5.34 -4.62 -8.49
N ARG A 34 5.15 -5.56 -9.43
CA ARG A 34 6.25 -6.11 -10.22
C ARG A 34 6.64 -5.25 -11.40
N SER A 35 5.72 -4.40 -11.87
CA SER A 35 5.96 -3.53 -13.01
C SER A 35 6.73 -2.25 -12.64
N SER A 36 6.85 -1.97 -11.35
CA SER A 36 7.46 -0.77 -10.80
C SER A 36 8.50 -1.12 -9.75
N ASN A 37 9.47 -0.23 -9.50
CA ASN A 37 10.50 -0.45 -8.48
C ASN A 37 10.01 -0.20 -7.04
N VAL A 38 8.69 -0.25 -6.81
CA VAL A 38 8.05 0.11 -5.54
C VAL A 38 8.57 -0.71 -4.37
N VAL A 39 8.68 -2.02 -4.56
CA VAL A 39 9.06 -2.93 -3.47
C VAL A 39 10.50 -2.71 -3.03
N GLU A 40 11.40 -2.37 -3.97
CA GLU A 40 12.77 -2.03 -3.63
C GLU A 40 12.82 -0.69 -2.89
N LEU A 41 12.15 0.33 -3.43
CA LEU A 41 12.19 1.68 -2.87
C LEU A 41 11.57 1.75 -1.47
N LEU A 42 10.45 1.07 -1.24
CA LEU A 42 9.83 0.97 0.09
C LEU A 42 10.65 0.09 1.05
N SER A 43 11.29 -0.97 0.56
CA SER A 43 12.16 -1.82 1.38
C SER A 43 13.38 -1.04 1.86
N GLU A 44 13.98 -0.24 0.98
CA GLU A 44 15.12 0.63 1.31
C GLU A 44 14.70 1.78 2.22
N GLY A 45 13.60 2.48 1.91
CA GLY A 45 13.11 3.61 2.70
C GLY A 45 12.64 3.23 4.11
N LEU A 46 12.00 2.07 4.27
CA LEU A 46 11.49 1.60 5.57
C LEU A 46 12.46 0.66 6.31
N GLY A 47 13.61 0.34 5.72
CA GLY A 47 14.60 -0.57 6.31
C GLY A 47 14.09 -1.99 6.56
N THR A 48 13.12 -2.45 5.76
CA THR A 48 12.46 -3.75 5.93
C THR A 48 12.73 -4.68 4.75
N SER A 49 12.33 -5.96 4.89
CA SER A 49 12.54 -6.94 3.83
C SER A 49 11.56 -6.74 2.66
N LYS A 50 12.03 -7.02 1.43
CA LYS A 50 11.17 -7.04 0.22
C LYS A 50 9.99 -8.02 0.34
N ALA A 51 10.13 -9.06 1.16
CA ALA A 51 9.04 -10.01 1.42
C ALA A 51 7.97 -9.38 2.30
N SER A 52 8.36 -8.72 3.39
CA SER A 52 7.44 -8.00 4.30
C SER A 52 6.68 -6.89 3.58
N ILE A 53 7.34 -6.10 2.72
CA ILE A 53 6.63 -5.12 1.89
C ILE A 53 5.54 -5.80 1.06
N ARG A 54 5.84 -6.93 0.42
CA ARG A 54 4.93 -7.61 -0.50
C ARG A 54 3.77 -8.30 0.20
N GLU A 55 4.04 -8.96 1.32
CA GLU A 55 3.11 -9.87 1.98
C GLU A 55 2.28 -9.14 3.04
N ASP A 56 2.87 -8.15 3.71
CA ASP A 56 2.25 -7.46 4.85
C ASP A 56 1.76 -6.05 4.48
N LEU A 57 2.59 -5.23 3.82
CA LEU A 57 2.23 -3.82 3.55
C LEU A 57 1.44 -3.63 2.26
N TRP A 58 1.87 -4.28 1.17
CA TRP A 58 1.32 -4.07 -0.15
C TRP A 58 -0.19 -4.34 -0.26
N PRO A 59 -0.76 -5.40 0.38
CA PRO A 59 -2.20 -5.62 0.36
C PRO A 59 -2.99 -4.48 1.00
N ASN A 60 -2.46 -3.88 2.08
CA ASN A 60 -3.10 -2.76 2.75
C ASN A 60 -3.01 -1.49 1.91
N LEU A 61 -1.85 -1.23 1.29
CA LEU A 61 -1.68 -0.11 0.36
C LEU A 61 -2.64 -0.21 -0.82
N LEU A 62 -2.74 -1.37 -1.48
CA LEU A 62 -3.72 -1.57 -2.55
C LEU A 62 -5.16 -1.31 -2.07
N ALA A 63 -5.53 -1.78 -0.88
CA ALA A 63 -6.89 -1.63 -0.37
C ALA A 63 -7.26 -0.16 -0.10
N VAL A 64 -6.32 0.64 0.41
CA VAL A 64 -6.52 2.07 0.65
C VAL A 64 -6.69 2.84 -0.66
N HIS A 65 -5.94 2.45 -1.69
CA HIS A 65 -5.94 3.10 -3.00
C HIS A 65 -7.01 2.54 -3.98
N GLU A 66 -7.86 1.63 -3.52
CA GLU A 66 -8.91 1.02 -4.31
C GLU A 66 -10.04 2.03 -4.59
N SER A 67 -10.37 2.22 -5.88
CA SER A 67 -11.37 3.20 -6.31
C SER A 67 -12.77 3.02 -5.70
N THR A 68 -13.16 1.76 -5.42
CA THR A 68 -14.45 1.46 -4.79
C THR A 68 -14.50 1.80 -3.29
N LEU A 69 -13.34 1.94 -2.65
CA LEU A 69 -13.19 2.35 -1.25
C LEU A 69 -12.88 3.85 -1.11
N GLY A 70 -12.91 4.61 -2.20
CA GLY A 70 -12.67 6.05 -2.22
C GLY A 70 -11.25 6.46 -2.62
N GLY A 71 -10.41 5.53 -3.08
CA GLY A 71 -9.09 5.87 -3.61
C GLY A 71 -9.19 6.65 -4.93
N GLU A 72 -8.76 7.92 -4.93
CA GLU A 72 -8.71 8.74 -6.14
C GLU A 72 -7.33 8.63 -6.82
N PRO A 73 -7.24 8.21 -8.09
CA PRO A 73 -5.95 8.14 -8.80
C PRO A 73 -5.26 9.48 -9.05
N GLY A 74 -5.98 10.60 -8.92
CA GLY A 74 -5.45 11.96 -9.06
C GLY A 74 -4.84 12.53 -7.77
N GLU A 75 -4.95 11.82 -6.65
CA GLU A 75 -4.37 12.27 -5.37
C GLU A 75 -2.96 11.69 -5.19
N PHE A 76 -1.94 12.55 -5.22
CA PHE A 76 -0.54 12.12 -5.19
C PHE A 76 0.12 12.19 -3.81
N VAL A 77 -0.61 12.63 -2.77
CA VAL A 77 -0.07 12.93 -1.43
C VAL A 77 0.72 11.75 -0.86
N VAL A 78 0.13 10.55 -0.84
CA VAL A 78 0.76 9.35 -0.28
C VAL A 78 1.99 8.95 -1.09
N ALA A 79 1.90 8.99 -2.43
CA ALA A 79 3.01 8.61 -3.29
C ALA A 79 4.19 9.57 -3.15
N LYS A 80 3.94 10.88 -3.10
CA LYS A 80 4.98 11.90 -2.92
C LYS A 80 5.63 11.82 -1.53
N HIS A 81 4.82 11.68 -0.48
CA HIS A 81 5.32 11.53 0.89
C HIS A 81 6.22 10.30 1.06
N LEU A 82 5.89 9.20 0.37
CA LEU A 82 6.71 7.97 0.36
C LEU A 82 7.88 8.01 -0.64
N GLY A 83 8.08 9.11 -1.37
CA GLY A 83 9.14 9.23 -2.39
C GLY A 83 8.95 8.29 -3.58
N LEU A 84 7.71 7.88 -3.87
CA LEU A 84 7.39 6.97 -4.97
C LEU A 84 7.42 7.69 -6.31
N SER A 85 7.83 6.99 -7.36
CA SER A 85 7.72 7.49 -8.74
C SER A 85 6.28 7.49 -9.24
N GLY A 86 5.98 8.21 -10.32
CA GLY A 86 4.66 8.16 -10.96
C GLY A 86 4.27 6.75 -11.41
N GLU A 87 5.24 5.92 -11.84
CA GLU A 87 4.98 4.51 -12.15
C GLU A 87 4.60 3.69 -10.92
N ALA A 88 5.20 4.01 -9.78
CA ALA A 88 4.88 3.43 -8.48
C ALA A 88 3.47 3.85 -8.00
N HIS A 89 3.09 5.11 -8.21
CA HIS A 89 1.74 5.61 -7.97
C HIS A 89 0.69 4.85 -8.79
N LEU A 90 0.93 4.65 -10.09
CA LEU A 90 0.04 3.84 -10.93
C LEU A 90 -0.10 2.40 -10.42
N ALA A 91 0.98 1.83 -9.89
CA ALA A 91 0.95 0.48 -9.33
C ALA A 91 0.09 0.40 -8.04
N LEU A 92 0.08 1.45 -7.21
CA LEU A 92 -0.77 1.53 -6.02
C LEU A 92 -2.27 1.51 -6.37
N HIS A 93 -2.65 2.16 -7.47
CA HIS A 93 -4.04 2.17 -7.95
C HIS A 93 -4.36 1.00 -8.89
N GLY A 94 -3.42 0.09 -9.15
CA GLY A 94 -3.61 -1.05 -10.06
C GLY A 94 -3.84 -0.64 -11.52
N ILE A 95 -3.41 0.56 -11.92
CA ILE A 95 -3.63 1.12 -13.25
C ILE A 95 -2.45 0.71 -14.17
N PRO A 96 -2.69 -0.06 -15.24
CA PRO A 96 -1.62 -0.43 -16.15
C PRO A 96 -1.21 0.76 -17.01
N ARG A 97 0.11 0.93 -17.19
CA ARG A 97 0.75 2.01 -17.97
C ARG A 97 0.28 2.13 -19.42
N SER A 98 -0.29 1.06 -19.99
CA SER A 98 -0.84 1.04 -21.34
C SER A 98 -2.14 1.83 -21.50
N ARG A 99 -2.84 2.14 -20.40
CA ARG A 99 -4.10 2.90 -20.46
C ARG A 99 -3.86 4.37 -20.76
N ARG A 100 -4.83 5.00 -21.43
CA ARG A 100 -4.82 6.44 -21.71
C ARG A 100 -4.87 7.27 -20.43
N GLU A 101 -5.60 6.81 -19.41
CA GLU A 101 -5.65 7.47 -18.10
C GLU A 101 -4.28 7.50 -17.41
N ALA A 102 -3.51 6.42 -17.53
CA ALA A 102 -2.17 6.32 -16.93
C ALA A 102 -1.21 7.40 -17.45
N ARG A 103 -1.32 7.76 -18.74
CA ARG A 103 -0.48 8.81 -19.34
C ARG A 103 -0.81 10.18 -18.76
N ARG A 104 -2.11 10.49 -18.59
CA ARG A 104 -2.55 11.75 -17.99
C ARG A 104 -2.08 11.85 -16.54
N ILE A 105 -2.29 10.79 -15.77
CA ILE A 105 -1.85 10.72 -14.37
C ILE A 105 -0.34 10.91 -14.24
N LEU A 106 0.47 10.33 -15.14
CA LEU A 106 1.92 10.54 -15.14
C LEU A 106 2.30 11.99 -15.45
N GLU A 107 1.65 12.60 -16.44
CA GLU A 107 1.86 14.01 -16.80
C GLU A 107 1.50 14.93 -15.62
N ASP A 108 0.38 14.68 -14.95
CA ASP A 108 -0.09 15.44 -13.78
C ASP A 108 0.86 15.23 -12.58
N PHE A 109 1.32 14.00 -12.34
CA PHE A 109 2.24 13.67 -11.25
C PHE A 109 3.60 14.38 -11.37
N ASP A 110 4.12 14.50 -12.60
CA ASP A 110 5.37 15.20 -12.87
C ASP A 110 5.19 16.72 -12.79
N ALA A 111 3.98 17.24 -13.06
CA ALA A 111 3.66 18.66 -12.92
C ALA A 111 3.53 19.11 -11.45
N ASP A 112 3.08 18.21 -10.57
CA ASP A 112 2.92 18.46 -9.13
C ASP A 112 4.24 18.42 -8.33
N GLU A 113 5.41 18.44 -8.98
CA GLU A 113 6.72 18.47 -8.29
C GLU A 113 7.02 19.78 -7.53
N ASP A 114 6.28 20.87 -7.78
CA ASP A 114 6.58 22.20 -7.23
C ASP A 114 5.95 22.47 -5.84
N GLY A 115 5.26 21.51 -5.22
CA GLY A 115 4.34 21.77 -4.08
C GLY A 115 4.70 21.21 -2.70
N HIS A 116 5.82 20.49 -2.51
CA HIS A 116 6.15 19.92 -1.19
C HIS A 116 6.98 20.91 -0.35
N GLU A 117 6.29 21.76 0.39
CA GLU A 117 6.86 22.44 1.56
C GLU A 117 7.17 21.38 2.64
N ASP A 118 8.36 21.51 3.25
CA ASP A 118 8.96 20.60 4.22
C ASP A 118 8.00 20.15 5.34
N GLU A 119 8.20 18.91 5.83
CA GLU A 119 7.43 18.33 6.93
C GLU A 119 7.32 19.26 8.15
N PRO A 120 6.19 19.23 8.89
CA PRO A 120 6.15 19.83 10.21
C PRO A 120 7.15 19.08 11.12
N GLU A 121 8.17 19.80 11.62
CA GLU A 121 9.06 19.32 12.66
C GLU A 121 8.25 18.69 13.80
N ILE A 122 8.37 17.37 13.95
CA ILE A 122 7.87 16.67 15.13
C ILE A 122 8.75 17.16 16.29
N TYR A 123 8.25 18.13 17.06
CA TYR A 123 8.86 18.49 18.33
C TYR A 123 8.80 17.27 19.25
N GLU A 124 9.93 16.61 19.45
CA GLU A 124 10.09 15.68 20.57
C GLU A 124 9.80 16.48 21.85
N PRO A 125 8.77 16.13 22.65
CA PRO A 125 8.61 16.76 23.93
C PRO A 125 9.84 16.38 24.76
N ALA A 126 10.60 17.40 25.17
CA ALA A 126 11.76 17.25 26.02
C ALA A 126 11.42 16.27 27.16
N SER A 127 12.16 15.17 27.24
CA SER A 127 12.19 14.33 28.42
C SER A 127 12.66 15.18 29.58
N ASP A 128 11.72 15.60 30.43
CA ASP A 128 11.99 16.15 31.75
C ASP A 128 12.62 15.02 32.56
N ASP A 129 13.96 15.02 32.62
CA ASP A 129 14.75 14.20 33.55
C ASP A 129 14.56 14.75 34.96
N GLY A 130 13.34 14.58 35.47
CA GLY A 130 12.99 14.73 36.86
C GLY A 130 13.47 13.52 37.63
N SER A 131 14.71 13.59 38.10
CA SER A 131 15.22 12.71 39.14
C SER A 131 14.41 12.95 40.42
N ASP A 132 13.44 12.09 40.69
CA ASP A 132 12.81 11.96 42.01
C ASP A 132 12.86 10.50 42.46
N GLU A 133 13.82 10.21 43.34
CA GLU A 133 13.88 8.97 44.11
C GLU A 133 12.70 8.95 45.09
N GLY A 134 11.62 8.24 44.74
CA GLY A 134 10.40 8.20 45.54
C GLY A 134 9.66 6.87 45.49
N ASP A 135 10.09 5.94 46.34
CA ASP A 135 9.37 4.83 46.97
C ASP A 135 8.60 3.78 46.10
N SER A 136 8.97 2.53 46.35
CA SER A 136 8.38 1.32 45.79
C SER A 136 7.00 1.06 46.41
N GLY A 137 5.92 1.35 45.67
CA GLY A 137 4.54 1.19 46.17
C GLY A 137 3.55 0.63 45.17
N GLY A 138 3.97 -0.21 44.21
CA GLY A 138 3.07 -0.84 43.25
C GLY A 138 2.40 -2.09 43.81
N THR A 139 1.10 -2.04 44.12
CA THR A 139 0.31 -3.23 44.49
C THR A 139 0.08 -4.11 43.25
N GLN A 140 0.93 -5.12 43.07
CA GLN A 140 0.72 -6.19 42.09
C GLN A 140 -0.46 -7.06 42.57
N PHE A 141 -1.59 -7.02 41.87
CA PHE A 141 -2.72 -7.90 42.15
C PHE A 141 -2.52 -9.25 41.45
N SER A 142 -2.47 -10.33 42.24
CA SER A 142 -2.40 -11.71 41.73
C SER A 142 -3.78 -12.22 41.31
N LEU A 143 -3.80 -12.94 40.19
CA LEU A 143 -4.98 -13.38 39.42
C LEU A 143 -5.66 -14.65 40.00
N ASP A 144 -5.75 -14.75 41.33
CA ASP A 144 -6.20 -15.95 42.04
C ASP A 144 -7.51 -15.72 42.83
N SER A 145 -8.37 -14.81 42.37
CA SER A 145 -9.65 -14.50 43.05
C SER A 145 -10.87 -14.41 42.11
N PHE A 146 -10.93 -15.28 41.10
CA PHE A 146 -12.19 -15.61 40.43
C PHE A 146 -12.65 -17.03 40.79
#